data_AF-A0A0E0B8N7-F1
#
_entry.id   AF-A0A0E0B8N7-F1
#
_cell.length_a   1.000
_cell.length_b   1.000
_cell.length_c   1.000
_cell.angle_alpha   90.00
_cell.angle_beta   90.00
_cell.angle_gamma   90.00
#
_symmetry.space_group_name_H-M   'P 1'
#
loop_
_entity.id
_entity.type
_entity.pdbx_description
1 polymer ?
#
loop_
_entity_poly.entity_id
_entity_poly.type
_entity_poly.pdbx_seq_one_letter_code
_entity_poly.pdbx_strand_id
1 'polypeptide(L)'
;MEVWRRRQLHSHSYRLPEPFCDEVVVMVGCGDNGKDIALDLIGVAKEVHLTTKSTEEATMPAMSKLLAKYANLHLRPHFKHLCEDGTLVFVDGSRVVALTAIYCTGYAYSFPFGHGWDGHRRRQPCQAAVRARVRAGAGPVAVVRRRPEEGAGAMVLRGKWVAQV
;
A
#
# COMPACT_ATOMS: atom_id res chain seq x y z
N MET A 1 -0.94 11.58 15.06
CA MET A 1 -1.95 11.44 13.99
C MET A 1 -3.33 11.83 14.54
N GLU A 2 -3.43 12.93 15.29
CA GLU A 2 -4.64 13.26 16.07
C GLU A 2 -5.46 14.42 15.49
N VAL A 3 -4.96 15.07 14.44
CA VAL A 3 -5.63 16.26 13.90
C VAL A 3 -6.76 15.89 12.93
N TRP A 4 -6.62 14.81 12.16
CA TRP A 4 -7.60 14.45 11.12
C TRP A 4 -8.84 13.75 11.70
N ARG A 5 -10.01 14.39 11.59
CA ARG A 5 -11.29 13.86 12.11
C ARG A 5 -12.12 13.06 11.10
N ARG A 6 -11.70 12.95 9.85
CA ARG A 6 -12.41 12.13 8.84
C ARG A 6 -12.00 10.67 8.90
N ARG A 7 -12.59 9.83 8.03
CA ARG A 7 -12.35 8.39 8.02
C ARG A 7 -10.87 8.10 7.72
N GLN A 8 -10.28 7.17 8.47
CA GLN A 8 -8.90 6.73 8.31
C GLN A 8 -8.82 5.20 8.45
N LEU A 9 -8.11 4.53 7.56
CA LEU A 9 -7.92 3.08 7.62
C LEU A 9 -6.63 2.62 6.90
N HIS A 10 -6.22 1.38 7.15
CA HIS A 10 -5.18 0.73 6.35
C HIS A 10 -5.77 0.11 5.10
N SER A 11 -4.90 -0.15 4.14
CA SER A 11 -5.08 -1.21 3.15
C SER A 11 -5.47 -2.56 3.77
N HIS A 12 -4.90 -2.96 4.91
CA HIS A 12 -5.30 -4.17 5.65
C HIS A 12 -6.77 -4.20 6.08
N SER A 13 -7.40 -3.06 6.33
CA SER A 13 -8.80 -2.98 6.76
C SER A 13 -9.75 -2.73 5.60
N TYR A 14 -9.22 -2.45 4.41
CA TYR A 14 -10.01 -2.31 3.19
C TYR A 14 -10.64 -3.66 2.80
N ARG A 15 -11.90 -3.64 2.39
CA ARG A 15 -12.65 -4.84 2.03
C ARG A 15 -13.45 -4.68 0.74
N LEU A 16 -14.09 -3.53 0.58
CA LEU A 16 -15.11 -3.28 -0.43
C LEU A 16 -15.08 -1.80 -0.85
N PRO A 17 -15.29 -1.47 -2.13
CA PRO A 17 -15.24 -0.10 -2.66
C PRO A 17 -16.52 0.72 -2.38
N GLU A 18 -17.67 0.07 -2.21
CA GLU A 18 -19.00 0.71 -2.09
C GLU A 18 -19.09 1.77 -0.97
N PRO A 19 -18.47 1.60 0.22
CA PRO A 19 -18.48 2.61 1.27
C PRO A 19 -17.79 3.94 0.90
N PHE A 20 -17.11 4.01 -0.25
CA PHE A 20 -16.38 5.18 -0.73
C PHE A 20 -17.06 5.83 -1.95
N CYS A 21 -18.30 5.42 -2.26
CA CYS A 21 -19.09 5.99 -3.34
C CYS A 21 -19.20 7.50 -3.22
N ASP A 22 -18.93 8.21 -4.32
CA ASP A 22 -18.96 9.67 -4.41
C ASP A 22 -18.04 10.43 -3.41
N GLU A 23 -17.14 9.72 -2.72
CA GLU A 23 -16.16 10.34 -1.82
C GLU A 23 -14.88 10.73 -2.58
N VAL A 24 -14.21 11.78 -2.10
CA VAL A 24 -12.80 12.04 -2.43
C VAL A 24 -11.95 11.23 -1.46
N VAL A 25 -11.17 10.29 -2.01
CA VAL A 25 -10.32 9.37 -1.23
C VAL A 25 -8.85 9.68 -1.50
N VAL A 26 -8.08 9.84 -0.42
CA VAL A 26 -6.62 9.92 -0.51
C VAL A 26 -6.00 8.60 -0.11
N MET A 27 -5.02 8.18 -0.91
CA MET A 27 -4.21 7.02 -0.67
C MET A 27 -2.79 7.42 -0.28
N VAL A 28 -2.39 7.02 0.92
CA VAL A 28 -1.04 7.27 1.44
C VAL A 28 -0.10 6.15 1.03
N GLY A 29 0.66 6.38 -0.05
CA GLY A 29 1.59 5.42 -0.64
C GLY A 29 1.15 4.91 -2.02
N CYS A 30 2.12 4.77 -2.92
CA CYS A 30 1.95 4.33 -4.31
C CYS A 30 2.61 2.95 -4.59
N GLY A 31 2.68 2.09 -3.57
CA GLY A 31 3.11 0.69 -3.71
C GLY A 31 2.02 -0.18 -4.33
N ASP A 32 2.23 -1.50 -4.39
CA ASP A 32 1.30 -2.44 -5.04
C ASP A 32 -0.11 -2.38 -4.46
N ASN A 33 -0.24 -2.50 -3.12
CA ASN A 33 -1.54 -2.33 -2.44
C ASN A 33 -2.19 -0.97 -2.74
N GLY A 34 -1.39 0.08 -2.91
CA GLY A 34 -1.89 1.41 -3.22
C GLY A 34 -2.48 1.49 -4.62
N LYS A 35 -1.82 0.88 -5.60
CA LYS A 35 -2.31 0.84 -6.99
C LYS A 35 -3.53 -0.05 -7.14
N ASP A 36 -3.52 -1.20 -6.49
CA ASP A 36 -4.62 -2.18 -6.59
C ASP A 36 -5.91 -1.65 -5.98
N ILE A 37 -5.85 -1.08 -4.78
CA ILE A 37 -7.03 -0.46 -4.15
C ILE A 37 -7.45 0.81 -4.90
N ALA A 38 -6.51 1.59 -5.45
CA ALA A 38 -6.87 2.75 -6.28
C ALA A 38 -7.69 2.32 -7.50
N LEU A 39 -7.26 1.26 -8.18
CA LEU A 39 -7.97 0.71 -9.34
C LEU A 39 -9.38 0.23 -9.00
N ASP A 40 -9.56 -0.39 -7.84
CA ASP A 40 -10.87 -0.82 -7.34
C ASP A 40 -11.77 0.38 -7.03
N LEU A 41 -11.21 1.45 -6.46
CA LEU A 41 -11.95 2.66 -6.10
C LEU A 41 -12.29 3.58 -7.29
N ILE A 42 -11.51 3.59 -8.36
CA ILE A 42 -11.71 4.49 -9.51
C ILE A 42 -13.12 4.39 -10.12
N GLY A 43 -13.75 3.21 -10.06
CA GLY A 43 -15.10 2.99 -10.60
C GLY A 43 -16.24 3.45 -9.68
N VAL A 44 -15.95 3.81 -8.43
CA VAL A 44 -16.97 4.05 -7.39
C VAL A 44 -16.77 5.40 -6.71
N ALA A 45 -15.53 5.79 -6.43
CA ALA A 45 -15.20 7.05 -5.78
C ALA A 45 -15.28 8.23 -6.76
N LYS A 46 -15.57 9.43 -6.22
CA LYS A 46 -15.58 10.67 -7.01
C LYS A 46 -14.18 10.99 -7.54
N GLU A 47 -13.19 10.94 -6.66
CA GLU A 47 -11.78 11.17 -6.99
C GLU A 47 -10.88 10.30 -6.11
N VAL A 48 -9.80 9.79 -6.70
CA VAL A 48 -8.77 9.01 -6.01
C VAL A 48 -7.43 9.74 -6.15
N HIS A 49 -6.81 10.10 -5.03
CA HIS A 49 -5.53 10.80 -4.99
C HIS A 49 -4.45 9.90 -4.39
N LEU A 50 -3.56 9.36 -5.22
CA LEU A 50 -2.38 8.60 -4.79
C LEU A 50 -1.27 9.55 -4.39
N THR A 51 -0.64 9.31 -3.24
CA THR A 51 0.56 10.04 -2.83
C THR A 51 1.81 9.18 -2.96
N THR A 52 2.87 9.77 -3.49
CA THR A 52 4.19 9.13 -3.58
C THR A 52 5.27 9.99 -2.93
N LYS A 53 6.27 9.33 -2.34
CA LYS A 53 7.50 9.96 -1.83
C LYS A 53 8.59 10.03 -2.90
N SER A 54 8.47 9.29 -4.00
CA SER A 54 9.51 9.11 -5.01
C SER A 54 9.09 9.63 -6.38
N THR A 55 9.92 10.48 -6.97
CA THR A 55 9.76 10.96 -8.35
C THR A 55 9.87 9.82 -9.36
N GLU A 56 10.61 8.75 -9.04
CA GLU A 56 10.78 7.60 -9.95
C GLU A 56 9.46 6.85 -10.16
N GLU A 57 8.68 6.68 -9.10
CA GLU A 57 7.37 6.02 -9.14
C GLU A 57 6.37 6.80 -10.00
N ALA A 58 6.47 8.13 -10.01
CA ALA A 58 5.65 9.01 -10.86
C ALA A 58 6.03 8.93 -12.34
N THR A 59 7.28 8.62 -12.65
CA THR A 59 7.83 8.64 -14.02
C THR A 59 7.74 7.26 -14.70
N MET A 60 7.26 6.23 -13.99
CA MET A 60 7.08 4.90 -14.57
C MET A 60 6.05 4.91 -15.70
N PRO A 61 6.36 4.37 -16.90
CA PRO A 61 5.44 4.39 -18.04
C PRO A 61 4.07 3.77 -17.76
N ALA A 62 4.03 2.77 -16.87
CA ALA A 62 2.79 2.13 -16.43
C ALA A 62 1.89 3.12 -15.65
N MET A 63 2.47 3.94 -14.77
CA MET A 63 1.73 4.97 -14.04
C MET A 63 1.25 6.08 -14.95
N SER A 64 2.08 6.55 -15.89
CA SER A 64 1.67 7.59 -16.84
C SER A 64 0.49 7.13 -17.70
N LYS A 65 0.51 5.89 -18.20
CA LYS A 65 -0.63 5.31 -18.93
C LYS A 65 -1.87 5.18 -18.05
N LEU A 66 -1.70 4.77 -16.80
CA LEU A 66 -2.79 4.61 -15.86
C LEU A 66 -3.49 5.96 -15.57
N LEU A 67 -2.72 7.01 -15.30
CA LEU A 67 -3.22 8.36 -15.06
C LEU A 67 -3.87 8.95 -16.32
N ALA A 68 -3.33 8.69 -17.51
CA ALA A 68 -3.94 9.12 -18.76
C ALA A 68 -5.26 8.38 -19.06
N LYS A 69 -5.44 7.16 -18.55
CA LYS A 69 -6.65 6.36 -18.75
C LYS A 69 -7.80 6.79 -17.85
N TYR A 70 -7.51 7.22 -16.62
CA TYR A 70 -8.53 7.52 -15.60
C TYR A 70 -8.44 8.99 -15.15
N ALA A 71 -9.41 9.80 -15.58
CA ALA A 71 -9.42 11.24 -15.32
C ALA A 71 -9.60 11.61 -13.85
N ASN A 72 -10.24 10.74 -13.05
CA ASN A 72 -10.47 10.90 -11.62
C ASN A 72 -9.36 10.27 -10.76
N LEU A 73 -8.28 9.78 -11.37
CA LEU A 73 -7.09 9.30 -10.67
C LEU A 73 -5.99 10.36 -10.74
N HIS A 74 -5.57 10.85 -9.58
CA HIS A 74 -4.54 11.87 -9.47
C HIS A 74 -3.33 11.31 -8.74
N LEU A 75 -2.14 11.55 -9.29
CA LEU A 75 -0.89 11.35 -8.58
C LEU A 75 -0.46 12.69 -7.96
N ARG A 76 -0.20 12.65 -6.66
CA ARG A 76 0.22 13.79 -5.85
C ARG A 76 1.58 13.51 -5.22
N PRO A 77 2.40 14.54 -4.98
CA PRO A 77 3.61 14.36 -4.19
C PRO A 77 3.22 14.02 -2.73
N HIS A 78 4.23 13.79 -1.89
CA HIS A 78 3.97 13.46 -0.50
C HIS A 78 3.19 14.58 0.21
N PHE A 79 2.34 14.22 1.17
CA PHE A 79 1.62 15.22 1.94
C PHE A 79 2.53 15.78 3.04
N LYS A 80 2.35 17.07 3.35
CA LYS A 80 3.08 17.76 4.43
C LYS A 80 2.35 17.55 5.76
N HIS A 81 1.07 17.93 5.82
CA HIS A 81 0.23 17.77 7.02
C HIS A 81 -1.23 17.52 6.65
N LEU A 82 -1.95 16.89 7.58
CA LEU A 82 -3.39 16.62 7.54
C LEU A 82 -4.09 17.61 8.49
N CYS A 83 -5.09 18.34 7.99
CA CYS A 83 -5.86 19.30 8.76
C CYS A 83 -7.15 18.69 9.31
N GLU A 84 -7.71 19.32 10.34
CA GLU A 84 -8.87 18.79 11.08
C GLU A 84 -10.17 18.83 10.29
N ASP A 85 -10.28 19.80 9.39
CA ASP A 85 -11.40 20.01 8.47
C ASP A 85 -11.51 18.92 7.38
N GLY A 86 -10.46 18.11 7.19
CA GLY A 86 -10.36 17.17 6.09
C GLY A 86 -9.49 17.68 4.93
N THR A 87 -8.72 18.75 5.12
CA THR A 87 -7.79 19.24 4.09
C THR A 87 -6.43 18.54 4.18
N LEU A 88 -5.95 18.00 3.07
CA LEU A 88 -4.56 17.58 2.89
C LEU A 88 -3.78 18.70 2.23
N VAL A 89 -2.64 19.05 2.84
CA VAL A 89 -1.69 19.98 2.24
C VAL A 89 -0.49 19.20 1.75
N PHE A 90 -0.20 19.29 0.46
CA PHE A 90 0.93 18.61 -0.17
C PHE A 90 2.23 19.42 -0.07
N VAL A 91 3.37 18.76 -0.28
CA VAL A 91 4.70 19.42 -0.21
C VAL A 91 4.88 20.52 -1.27
N ASP A 92 4.17 20.45 -2.39
CA ASP A 92 4.15 21.47 -3.44
C ASP A 92 3.21 22.66 -3.11
N GLY A 93 2.56 22.64 -1.95
CA GLY A 93 1.61 23.66 -1.52
C GLY A 93 0.18 23.46 -2.03
N SER A 94 -0.06 22.50 -2.93
CA SER A 94 -1.41 22.15 -3.37
C SER A 94 -2.24 21.57 -2.22
N ARG A 95 -3.57 21.63 -2.34
CA ARG A 95 -4.50 21.21 -1.29
C ARG A 95 -5.66 20.41 -1.86
N VAL A 96 -6.10 19.39 -1.14
CA VAL A 96 -7.27 18.57 -1.47
C VAL A 96 -8.09 18.33 -0.22
N VAL A 97 -9.41 18.53 -0.30
CA VAL A 97 -10.33 18.15 0.77
C VAL A 97 -10.79 16.72 0.52
N ALA A 98 -10.55 15.82 1.47
CA ALA A 98 -10.89 14.41 1.36
C ALA A 98 -11.74 13.94 2.55
N LEU A 99 -12.62 12.97 2.30
CA LEU A 99 -13.45 12.35 3.33
C LEU A 99 -12.80 11.11 3.93
N THR A 100 -11.89 10.47 3.19
CA THR A 100 -11.20 9.27 3.64
C THR A 100 -9.72 9.30 3.29
N ALA A 101 -8.86 8.94 4.24
CA ALA A 101 -7.47 8.56 4.01
C ALA A 101 -7.26 7.04 4.18
N ILE A 102 -6.69 6.39 3.17
CA ILE A 102 -6.31 4.97 3.19
C ILE A 102 -4.80 4.85 3.16
N TYR A 103 -4.21 4.30 4.21
CA TYR A 103 -2.77 4.09 4.29
C TYR A 103 -2.35 2.79 3.63
N CYS A 104 -1.46 2.91 2.66
CA CYS A 104 -0.89 1.82 1.88
C CYS A 104 0.63 1.75 2.12
N THR A 105 1.05 1.92 3.37
CA THR A 105 2.45 2.08 3.80
C THR A 105 3.19 0.77 4.07
N GLY A 106 2.60 -0.36 3.69
CA GLY A 106 3.16 -1.69 3.91
C GLY A 106 2.91 -2.25 5.31
N TYR A 107 3.56 -3.35 5.63
CA TYR A 107 3.35 -4.12 6.86
C TYR A 107 4.66 -4.29 7.63
N ALA A 108 4.58 -4.19 8.95
CA ALA A 108 5.64 -4.64 9.85
C ALA A 108 5.37 -6.08 10.29
N TYR A 109 6.36 -6.96 10.13
CA TYR A 109 6.27 -8.32 10.66
C TYR A 109 6.36 -8.31 12.18
N SER A 110 5.42 -8.98 12.83
CA SER A 110 5.41 -9.17 14.28
C SER A 110 5.11 -10.64 14.56
N PHE A 111 5.95 -11.28 15.37
CA PHE A 111 5.80 -12.67 15.81
C PHE A 111 5.47 -12.67 17.32
N PRO A 112 4.19 -12.58 17.71
CA PRO A 112 3.80 -12.41 19.11
C PRO A 112 4.02 -13.64 19.99
N PHE A 113 4.37 -14.78 19.39
CA PHE A 113 4.67 -16.04 20.07
C PHE A 113 6.17 -16.36 20.15
N GLY A 114 7.03 -15.47 19.65
CA GLY A 114 8.49 -15.65 19.67
C GLY A 114 9.12 -15.12 20.95
N HIS A 115 8.91 -15.79 22.09
CA HIS A 115 9.85 -15.61 23.21
C HIS A 115 11.10 -16.45 22.93
N GLY A 116 12.25 -15.77 22.77
CA GLY A 116 13.57 -16.43 22.82
C GLY A 116 14.31 -16.63 21.49
N TRP A 117 14.40 -15.61 20.63
CA TRP A 117 15.50 -15.59 19.66
C TRP A 117 16.35 -14.33 19.85
N ASP A 118 17.42 -14.48 20.63
CA ASP A 118 18.48 -13.48 20.72
C ASP A 118 19.38 -13.61 19.48
N GLY A 119 18.86 -13.12 18.36
CA GLY A 119 19.56 -13.06 17.08
C GLY A 119 20.43 -11.81 17.04
N HIS A 120 21.57 -11.86 17.71
CA HIS A 120 22.60 -10.84 17.63
C HIS A 120 22.90 -10.50 16.15
N ARG A 121 22.51 -9.29 15.73
CA ARG A 121 23.12 -8.46 14.68
C ARG A 121 23.74 -9.24 13.51
N ARG A 122 22.95 -9.59 12.48
CA ARG A 122 23.43 -9.54 11.08
C ARG A 122 22.37 -8.99 10.16
N ARG A 123 22.71 -7.86 9.52
CA ARG A 123 22.04 -7.34 8.33
C ARG A 123 21.85 -8.50 7.34
N GLN A 124 20.63 -8.78 6.89
CA GLN A 124 20.40 -9.57 5.70
C GLN A 124 19.97 -8.66 4.54
N PRO A 125 20.66 -8.71 3.39
CA PRO A 125 20.39 -7.87 2.23
C PRO A 125 19.32 -8.54 1.37
N CYS A 126 18.04 -8.27 1.65
CA CYS A 126 16.94 -8.82 0.85
C CYS A 126 16.48 -7.92 -0.32
N GLN A 127 17.18 -6.84 -0.64
CA GLN A 127 16.86 -5.99 -1.80
C GLN A 127 17.66 -6.29 -3.09
N ALA A 128 18.69 -7.15 -3.05
CA ALA A 128 19.56 -7.34 -4.22
C ALA A 128 19.19 -8.53 -5.13
N ALA A 129 18.29 -9.45 -4.74
CA ALA A 129 18.12 -10.73 -5.44
C ALA A 129 16.89 -10.87 -6.35
N VAL A 130 16.14 -9.78 -6.63
CA VAL A 130 14.98 -9.83 -7.56
C VAL A 130 15.29 -9.21 -8.93
N ARG A 131 16.54 -8.79 -9.18
CA ARG A 131 17.01 -8.39 -10.52
C ARG A 131 18.02 -9.40 -11.07
N ALA A 132 17.56 -10.59 -11.43
CA ALA A 132 18.28 -11.43 -12.39
C ALA A 132 17.34 -12.41 -13.11
N ARG A 133 17.18 -12.15 -14.42
CA ARG A 133 16.79 -13.10 -15.49
C ARG A 133 15.38 -13.71 -15.44
N VAL A 134 14.45 -13.03 -16.11
CA VAL A 134 13.48 -13.72 -16.98
C VAL A 134 13.91 -13.48 -18.42
N ARG A 135 14.54 -14.47 -19.05
CA ARG A 135 14.41 -14.72 -20.48
C ARG A 135 14.36 -16.23 -20.73
N ALA A 136 13.21 -16.61 -21.28
CA ALA A 136 12.92 -17.67 -22.25
C ALA A 136 13.25 -19.14 -21.92
N GLY A 137 12.20 -19.97 -21.94
CA GLY A 137 12.23 -21.28 -22.59
C GLY A 137 11.95 -22.51 -21.72
N ALA A 138 10.81 -23.17 -22.03
CA ALA A 138 10.49 -24.61 -21.84
C ALA A 138 10.37 -25.20 -20.41
N GLY A 139 9.45 -26.16 -20.27
CA GLY A 139 9.01 -26.82 -19.01
C GLY A 139 10.08 -27.67 -18.27
N PRO A 140 9.73 -28.43 -17.20
CA PRO A 140 8.54 -29.27 -17.06
C PRO A 140 7.74 -29.07 -15.74
N VAL A 141 6.58 -29.72 -15.69
CA VAL A 141 5.68 -29.83 -14.54
C VAL A 141 6.42 -30.40 -13.33
N ALA A 142 6.58 -29.61 -12.27
CA ALA A 142 7.04 -30.09 -10.97
C ALA A 142 5.85 -30.52 -10.12
N VAL A 143 5.60 -31.83 -10.05
CA VAL A 143 4.73 -32.45 -9.05
C VAL A 143 5.43 -32.36 -7.69
N VAL A 144 5.03 -31.39 -6.86
CA VAL A 144 5.44 -31.33 -5.46
C VAL A 144 4.55 -32.29 -4.67
N ARG A 145 5.10 -33.47 -4.32
CA ARG A 145 4.46 -34.39 -3.39
C ARG A 145 4.42 -33.76 -1.99
N ARG A 146 3.22 -33.64 -1.42
CA ARG A 146 3.03 -33.28 -0.01
C ARG A 146 3.59 -34.38 0.88
N ARG A 147 4.45 -34.02 1.85
CA ARG A 147 4.61 -34.81 3.07
C ARG A 147 3.49 -34.42 4.06
N PRO A 148 2.94 -35.38 4.82
CA PRO A 148 1.84 -35.14 5.73
C PRO A 148 2.33 -34.55 7.07
N GLU A 149 1.50 -33.65 7.60
CA GLU A 149 1.22 -33.38 9.02
C GLU A 149 2.40 -33.09 9.96
N GLU A 150 2.60 -31.81 10.29
CA GLU A 150 2.66 -31.39 11.69
C GLU A 150 2.05 -29.98 11.83
N GLY A 151 0.97 -29.89 12.60
CA GLY A 151 0.52 -28.68 13.29
C GLY A 151 0.06 -27.51 12.42
N ALA A 152 -1.23 -27.49 12.10
CA ALA A 152 -1.92 -26.28 11.63
C ALA A 152 -1.91 -25.18 12.71
N GLY A 153 -0.80 -24.44 12.82
CA GLY A 153 -0.78 -23.10 13.40
C GLY A 153 -1.26 -22.14 12.33
N ALA A 154 -2.52 -21.68 12.42
CA ALA A 154 -3.01 -20.62 11.55
C ALA A 154 -2.06 -19.42 11.66
N MET A 155 -1.37 -19.09 10.57
CA MET A 155 -0.55 -17.89 10.48
C MET A 155 -1.49 -16.68 10.48
N VAL A 156 -1.79 -16.18 11.68
CA VAL A 156 -2.52 -14.93 11.83
C VAL A 156 -1.52 -13.81 11.64
N LEU A 157 -1.49 -13.22 10.44
CA LEU A 157 -0.82 -11.95 10.18
C LEU A 157 -1.52 -10.86 11.01
N ARG A 158 -1.10 -10.69 12.26
CA ARG A 158 -1.51 -9.54 13.08
C ARG A 158 -0.55 -8.39 12.80
N GLY A 159 -0.86 -7.62 11.78
CA GLY A 159 -0.17 -6.36 11.53
C GLY A 159 -0.46 -5.39 12.67
N LYS A 160 0.51 -5.15 13.56
CA LYS A 160 0.50 -3.97 14.41
C LYS A 160 0.90 -2.79 13.55
N TRP A 161 -0.01 -1.83 13.46
CA TRP A 161 0.26 -0.57 12.82
C TRP A 161 1.14 0.30 13.69
N VAL A 162 2.29 0.67 13.15
CA VAL A 162 3.10 1.76 13.66
C VAL A 162 3.05 2.83 12.58
N ALA A 163 2.29 3.90 12.82
CA ALA A 163 2.36 5.10 11.99
C ALA A 163 3.75 5.72 12.21
N GLN A 164 4.69 5.43 11.29
CA GLN A 164 5.97 6.13 11.29
C GLN A 164 5.76 7.53 10.70
N VAL A 165 6.11 8.52 11.52
CA VAL A 165 6.14 9.96 11.21
C VAL A 165 7.26 10.26 10.22
#